data_AF-B5YC35-F1
#
_entry.id   AF-B5YC35-F1
#
_cell.length_a   1.000
_cell.length_b   1.000
_cell.length_c   1.000
_cell.angle_alpha   90.00
_cell.angle_beta   90.00
_cell.angle_gamma   90.00
#
_symmetry.space_group_name_H-M   'P 1'
#
loop_
_entity.id
_entity.type
_entity.pdbx_description
1 polymer ?
#
loop_
_entity_poly.entity_id
_entity_poly.type
_entity_poly.pdbx_seq_one_letter_code
_entity_poly.pdbx_strand_id
1 'polypeptide(L)'
;MGNSKEELIEKLISEILRVIKEGIFNENIIRYRELLYILGHLLHEKGFLKRNTEEERSILEEAINQLAQKYGDTSEKFLDNIYDKVLDELKEVRRTEPEFQSFFVLFTYNLSEEDMQLLSGVKFMQIPIEIVKFDDYRFILNHCQSFVKYSGRYYNDFWVKIKVKAHSINEALKCGWRYAENLRSLANFFLTKNTYALYQFPPQPLSVILPSKFYFVLDDNEKYCTHGLNSGEYEFRTTYLNVDKMREVIDFVNKFDDFQEEKIKEILLECIWLYCIALDLTGVDYPYSYGLLWSVIEKIVKKIFGENKKFISFLKSLYHNDNILSELINALWKKRNLFAHEGTILDVELEDMNWVRLIVCDLINKAISKYF
;
A
#
# COMPACT_ATOMS: atom_id res chain seq x y z
N MET A 1 -5.11 42.85 -9.89
CA MET A 1 -5.14 42.01 -8.67
C MET A 1 -4.78 40.56 -9.03
N GLY A 2 -3.58 40.31 -9.56
CA GLY A 2 -3.14 38.97 -10.02
C GLY A 2 -2.05 38.31 -9.17
N ASN A 3 -1.33 39.08 -8.34
CA ASN A 3 -0.07 38.64 -7.72
C ASN A 3 -0.23 37.76 -6.46
N SER A 4 -1.38 37.74 -5.78
CA SER A 4 -1.45 37.08 -4.46
C SER A 4 -1.37 35.55 -4.52
N LYS A 5 -1.78 34.93 -5.65
CA LYS A 5 -1.71 33.47 -5.83
C LYS A 5 -0.33 33.01 -6.31
N GLU A 6 0.35 33.80 -7.13
CA GLU A 6 1.72 33.50 -7.58
C GLU A 6 2.70 33.64 -6.43
N GLU A 7 2.60 34.70 -5.63
CA GLU A 7 3.38 34.85 -4.39
C GLU A 7 3.14 33.71 -3.39
N LEU A 8 1.91 33.17 -3.32
CA LEU A 8 1.60 32.02 -2.48
C LEU A 8 2.24 30.73 -3.02
N ILE A 9 2.22 30.54 -4.34
CA ILE A 9 2.88 29.40 -4.99
C ILE A 9 4.39 29.47 -4.78
N GLU A 10 5.02 30.63 -4.93
CA GLU A 10 6.46 30.82 -4.70
C GLU A 10 6.85 30.54 -3.25
N LYS A 11 6.04 30.99 -2.28
CA LYS A 11 6.22 30.66 -0.87
C LYS A 11 6.11 29.16 -0.61
N LEU A 12 5.12 28.49 -1.21
CA LEU A 12 4.95 27.04 -1.07
C LEU A 12 6.12 26.27 -1.68
N ILE A 13 6.56 26.64 -2.88
CA ILE A 13 7.73 26.01 -3.52
C ILE A 13 8.98 26.19 -2.66
N SER A 14 9.21 27.40 -2.14
CA SER A 14 10.34 27.70 -1.26
C SER A 14 10.31 26.86 0.02
N GLU A 15 9.13 26.72 0.63
CA GLU A 15 8.92 25.90 1.82
C GLU A 15 9.13 24.40 1.53
N ILE A 16 8.63 23.89 0.40
CA ILE A 16 8.83 22.50 -0.03
C ILE A 16 10.32 22.20 -0.20
N LEU A 17 11.07 23.09 -0.85
CA LEU A 17 12.51 22.96 -1.06
C LEU A 17 13.27 23.02 0.27
N ARG A 18 12.81 23.84 1.23
CA ARG A 18 13.37 23.84 2.59
C ARG A 18 13.17 22.49 3.28
N VAL A 19 11.96 21.92 3.20
CA VAL A 19 11.64 20.60 3.77
C VAL A 19 12.46 19.48 3.12
N ILE A 20 12.68 19.54 1.80
CA ILE A 20 13.59 18.59 1.11
C ILE A 20 15.01 18.67 1.68
N LYS A 21 15.52 19.90 1.89
CA LYS A 21 16.88 20.13 2.41
C LYS A 21 17.03 19.71 3.87
N GLU A 22 16.03 19.98 4.71
CA GLU A 22 15.97 19.51 6.09
C GLU A 22 15.84 17.98 6.18
N GLY A 23 15.43 17.36 5.06
CA GLY A 23 15.26 15.93 4.91
C GLY A 23 13.83 15.50 5.18
N ILE A 24 13.31 14.67 4.28
CA ILE A 24 11.92 14.20 4.28
C ILE A 24 11.80 12.95 5.18
N PHE A 25 11.84 13.16 6.49
CA PHE A 25 11.69 12.10 7.50
C PHE A 25 10.65 12.47 8.57
N ASN A 26 9.94 11.50 9.13
CA ASN A 26 8.94 11.71 10.20
C ASN A 26 7.87 12.76 9.83
N GLU A 27 7.65 13.76 10.69
CA GLU A 27 6.69 14.85 10.51
C GLU A 27 6.94 15.66 9.21
N ASN A 28 8.19 15.70 8.73
CA ASN A 28 8.53 16.35 7.46
C ASN A 28 7.96 15.62 6.25
N ILE A 29 7.70 14.30 6.32
CA ILE A 29 7.03 13.55 5.23
C ILE A 29 5.58 14.00 5.09
N ILE A 30 4.88 14.11 6.22
CA ILE A 30 3.47 14.53 6.25
C ILE A 30 3.38 15.96 5.73
N ARG A 31 4.21 16.86 6.28
CA ARG A 31 4.29 18.26 5.85
C ARG A 31 4.64 18.40 4.37
N TYR A 32 5.62 17.64 3.88
CA TYR A 32 6.00 17.65 2.46
C TYR A 32 4.83 17.26 1.55
N ARG A 33 4.12 16.19 1.90
CA ARG A 33 2.94 15.72 1.14
C ARG A 33 1.79 16.73 1.17
N GLU A 34 1.54 17.35 2.31
CA GLU A 34 0.53 18.41 2.44
C GLU A 34 0.87 19.62 1.56
N LEU A 35 2.13 20.07 1.59
CA LEU A 35 2.58 21.20 0.77
C LEU A 35 2.49 20.87 -0.73
N LEU A 36 2.89 19.67 -1.16
CA LEU A 36 2.72 19.21 -2.54
C LEU A 36 1.25 19.13 -2.96
N TYR A 37 0.38 18.69 -2.06
CA TYR A 37 -1.06 18.62 -2.32
C TYR A 37 -1.66 20.02 -2.54
N ILE A 38 -1.31 20.98 -1.67
CA ILE A 38 -1.74 22.37 -1.77
C ILE A 38 -1.20 23.01 -3.06
N LEU A 39 0.09 22.79 -3.35
CA LEU A 39 0.72 23.30 -4.56
C LEU A 39 0.08 22.72 -5.82
N GLY A 40 -0.16 21.40 -5.85
CA GLY A 40 -0.86 20.73 -6.95
C GLY A 40 -2.27 21.28 -7.18
N HIS A 41 -3.00 21.59 -6.10
CA HIS A 41 -4.32 22.22 -6.22
C HIS A 41 -4.22 23.62 -6.86
N LEU A 42 -3.27 24.46 -6.42
CA LEU A 42 -3.09 25.80 -6.96
C LEU A 42 -2.64 25.80 -8.44
N LEU A 43 -1.75 24.88 -8.81
CA LEU A 43 -1.31 24.70 -10.20
C LEU A 43 -2.42 24.14 -11.10
N HIS A 44 -3.32 23.32 -10.56
CA HIS A 44 -4.52 22.89 -11.25
C HIS A 44 -5.49 24.04 -11.50
N GLU A 45 -5.79 24.86 -10.49
CA GLU A 45 -6.64 26.05 -10.64
C GLU A 45 -6.10 27.04 -11.69
N LYS A 46 -4.77 27.13 -11.81
CA LYS A 46 -4.08 27.95 -12.81
C LYS A 46 -3.99 27.30 -14.19
N GLY A 47 -4.47 26.06 -14.36
CA GLY A 47 -4.54 25.35 -15.64
C GLY A 47 -3.26 24.63 -16.06
N PHE A 48 -2.25 24.54 -15.20
CA PHE A 48 -0.99 23.86 -15.49
C PHE A 48 -1.08 22.35 -15.27
N LEU A 49 -1.84 21.94 -14.25
CA LEU A 49 -2.22 20.55 -14.02
C LEU A 49 -3.62 20.31 -14.61
N LYS A 50 -3.80 19.20 -15.35
CA LYS A 50 -5.11 18.84 -15.92
C LYS A 50 -6.07 18.41 -14.81
N ARG A 51 -5.54 17.76 -13.76
CA ARG A 51 -6.26 17.30 -12.55
C ARG A 51 -5.29 17.26 -11.36
N ASN A 52 -5.79 17.43 -10.13
CA ASN A 52 -4.99 17.15 -8.93
C ASN A 52 -5.07 15.65 -8.56
N THR A 53 -4.67 14.77 -9.48
CA THR A 53 -4.58 13.32 -9.24
C THR A 53 -3.23 12.94 -8.64
N GLU A 54 -3.12 11.70 -8.16
CA GLU A 54 -1.88 11.19 -7.59
C GLU A 54 -0.74 11.06 -8.62
N GLU A 55 -1.06 10.73 -9.88
CA GLU A 55 -0.12 10.76 -11.00
C GLU A 55 0.41 12.17 -11.26
N GLU A 56 -0.47 13.18 -11.34
CA GLU A 56 -0.05 14.56 -11.58
C GLU A 56 0.75 15.13 -10.41
N ARG A 57 0.43 14.72 -9.17
CA ARG A 57 1.26 15.03 -8.00
C ARG A 57 2.62 14.33 -8.05
N SER A 58 2.71 13.12 -8.58
CA SER A 58 3.98 12.42 -8.76
C SER A 58 4.89 13.14 -9.76
N ILE A 59 4.32 13.65 -10.85
CA ILE A 59 5.04 14.47 -11.85
C ILE A 59 5.51 15.79 -11.23
N LEU A 60 4.67 16.44 -10.42
CA LEU A 60 5.04 17.66 -9.69
C LEU A 60 6.15 17.40 -8.67
N GLU A 61 6.04 16.33 -7.91
CA GLU A 61 7.05 15.88 -6.94
C GLU A 61 8.39 15.65 -7.64
N GLU A 62 8.39 14.97 -8.78
CA GLU A 62 9.58 14.73 -9.59
C GLU A 62 10.21 16.03 -10.09
N ALA A 63 9.43 16.94 -10.67
CA ALA A 63 9.92 18.25 -11.13
C ALA A 63 10.57 19.05 -9.99
N ILE A 64 9.96 19.06 -8.81
CA ILE A 64 10.51 19.78 -7.64
C ILE A 64 11.79 19.12 -7.13
N ASN A 65 11.85 17.78 -7.11
CA ASN A 65 13.05 17.06 -6.69
C ASN A 65 14.20 17.25 -7.69
N GLN A 66 13.93 17.25 -8.99
CA GLN A 66 14.93 17.55 -10.02
C GLN A 66 15.45 18.98 -9.89
N LEU A 67 14.58 19.96 -9.60
CA LEU A 67 15.00 21.33 -9.30
C LEU A 67 15.86 21.41 -8.04
N ALA A 68 15.49 20.72 -6.97
CA ALA A 68 16.26 20.68 -5.74
C ALA A 68 17.66 20.11 -5.97
N GLN A 69 17.79 19.08 -6.83
CA GLN A 69 19.07 18.48 -7.21
C GLN A 69 19.91 19.40 -8.09
N LYS A 70 19.30 20.02 -9.12
CA LYS A 70 20.00 20.91 -10.08
C LYS A 70 20.54 22.17 -9.44
N TYR A 71 19.87 22.68 -8.40
CA TYR A 71 20.13 23.99 -7.83
C TYR A 71 20.35 23.97 -6.31
N GLY A 72 20.98 22.90 -5.79
CA GLY A 72 21.13 22.60 -4.36
C GLY A 72 21.72 23.68 -3.43
N ASP A 73 22.02 24.88 -3.92
CA ASP A 73 22.30 26.07 -3.13
C ASP A 73 21.23 27.15 -3.33
N THR A 74 20.47 27.41 -2.26
CA THR A 74 19.55 28.54 -2.07
C THR A 74 20.30 29.87 -2.01
N SER A 75 21.01 30.23 -3.08
CA SER A 75 21.40 31.62 -3.29
C SER A 75 20.14 32.45 -3.57
N GLU A 76 20.11 33.73 -3.20
CA GLU A 76 18.96 34.61 -3.51
C GLU A 76 18.60 34.59 -5.01
N LYS A 77 19.59 34.38 -5.89
CA LYS A 77 19.41 34.23 -7.34
C LYS A 77 18.65 32.96 -7.78
N PHE A 78 18.60 31.93 -6.93
CA PHE A 78 17.83 30.71 -7.21
C PHE A 78 16.32 30.93 -6.98
N LEU A 79 15.97 31.73 -5.96
CA LEU A 79 14.58 32.07 -5.64
C LEU A 79 13.96 33.00 -6.69
N ASP A 80 14.77 33.75 -7.43
CA ASP A 80 14.30 34.53 -8.58
C ASP A 80 13.69 33.60 -9.65
N ASN A 81 12.44 33.89 -10.02
CA ASN A 81 11.63 33.16 -11.00
C ASN A 81 11.45 31.66 -10.68
N ILE A 82 11.41 31.30 -9.39
CA ILE A 82 11.28 29.89 -8.98
C ILE A 82 9.99 29.25 -9.48
N TYR A 83 8.92 30.04 -9.59
CA TYR A 83 7.66 29.62 -10.18
C TYR A 83 7.84 29.19 -11.65
N ASP A 84 8.48 30.02 -12.47
CA ASP A 84 8.71 29.73 -13.88
C ASP A 84 9.63 28.51 -14.06
N LYS A 85 10.65 28.36 -13.20
CA LYS A 85 11.53 27.19 -13.19
C LYS A 85 10.76 25.89 -12.88
N VAL A 86 9.81 25.91 -11.94
CA VAL A 86 8.91 24.77 -11.67
C VAL A 86 8.03 24.46 -12.87
N LEU A 87 7.49 25.48 -13.54
CA LEU A 87 6.68 25.27 -14.74
C LEU A 87 7.49 24.70 -15.90
N ASP A 88 8.73 25.14 -16.08
CA ASP A 88 9.60 24.65 -17.13
C ASP A 88 10.05 23.21 -16.85
N GLU A 89 10.41 22.89 -15.61
CA GLU A 89 10.72 21.50 -15.24
C GLU A 89 9.48 20.60 -15.38
N LEU A 90 8.29 21.07 -15.00
CA LEU A 90 7.03 20.35 -15.23
C LEU A 90 6.77 20.09 -16.72
N LYS A 91 7.10 21.04 -17.61
CA LYS A 91 6.96 20.85 -19.06
C LYS A 91 7.98 19.85 -19.58
N GLU A 92 9.22 19.91 -19.09
CA GLU A 92 10.29 19.01 -19.50
C GLU A 92 10.04 17.57 -19.02
N VAL A 93 9.63 17.37 -17.77
CA VAL A 93 9.19 16.06 -17.24
C VAL A 93 7.97 15.52 -17.98
N ARG A 94 7.11 16.40 -18.53
CA ARG A 94 5.98 15.97 -19.38
C ARG A 94 6.37 15.68 -20.84
N ARG A 95 7.48 16.24 -21.33
CA ARG A 95 7.98 16.03 -22.70
C ARG A 95 8.88 14.82 -22.80
N THR A 96 9.64 14.57 -21.75
CA THR A 96 10.41 13.35 -21.58
C THR A 96 9.46 12.32 -20.98
N GLU A 97 8.98 11.36 -21.77
CA GLU A 97 8.64 10.07 -21.17
C GLU A 97 9.99 9.51 -20.74
N PRO A 98 10.35 9.50 -19.44
CA PRO A 98 11.66 9.00 -19.06
C PRO A 98 11.75 7.56 -19.57
N GLU A 99 12.86 7.12 -20.12
CA GLU A 99 12.94 5.70 -20.47
C GLU A 99 12.78 4.88 -19.17
N PHE A 100 12.09 3.74 -19.26
CA PHE A 100 11.99 2.84 -18.12
C PHE A 100 13.37 2.40 -17.67
N GLN A 101 13.75 2.79 -16.46
CA GLN A 101 14.95 2.33 -15.78
C GLN A 101 14.61 1.12 -14.91
N SER A 102 15.62 0.27 -14.69
CA SER A 102 15.49 -0.84 -13.76
C SER A 102 15.90 -0.40 -12.36
N PHE A 103 15.09 -0.74 -11.37
CA PHE A 103 15.40 -0.55 -9.95
C PHE A 103 15.23 -1.87 -9.21
N PHE A 104 15.93 -2.01 -8.09
CA PHE A 104 15.68 -3.07 -7.13
C PHE A 104 15.01 -2.49 -5.90
N VAL A 105 13.95 -3.14 -5.43
CA VAL A 105 13.27 -2.76 -4.19
C VAL A 105 13.41 -3.90 -3.19
N LEU A 106 13.97 -3.57 -2.03
CA LEU A 106 14.21 -4.49 -0.93
C LEU A 106 13.13 -4.33 0.13
N PHE A 107 12.58 -5.44 0.63
CA PHE A 107 11.55 -5.47 1.67
C PHE A 107 11.96 -6.36 2.83
N THR A 108 11.65 -5.89 4.04
CA THR A 108 11.79 -6.66 5.27
C THR A 108 10.51 -7.43 5.57
N TYR A 109 10.58 -8.76 5.71
CA TYR A 109 9.44 -9.57 6.13
C TYR A 109 9.71 -10.25 7.46
N ASN A 110 8.67 -10.45 8.28
CA ASN A 110 8.76 -11.12 9.58
C ASN A 110 8.72 -12.66 9.48
N LEU A 111 9.27 -13.26 8.43
CA LEU A 111 9.24 -14.70 8.22
C LEU A 111 10.55 -15.38 8.64
N SER A 112 10.46 -16.66 9.00
CA SER A 112 11.64 -17.50 9.22
C SER A 112 12.45 -17.69 7.92
N GLU A 113 13.74 -18.04 8.06
CA GLU A 113 14.58 -18.36 6.89
C GLU A 113 13.97 -19.48 6.04
N GLU A 114 13.48 -20.55 6.68
CA GLU A 114 12.88 -21.69 5.99
C GLU A 114 11.65 -21.27 5.17
N ASP A 115 10.78 -20.43 5.73
CA ASP A 115 9.59 -19.91 5.04
C ASP A 115 9.96 -18.96 3.90
N MET A 116 10.98 -18.12 4.09
CA MET A 116 11.50 -17.24 3.04
C MET A 116 12.10 -18.05 1.89
N GLN A 117 12.85 -19.12 2.18
CA GLN A 117 13.41 -20.00 1.17
C GLN A 117 12.33 -20.69 0.33
N LEU A 118 11.18 -21.03 0.92
CA LEU A 118 10.04 -21.57 0.16
C LEU A 118 9.45 -20.55 -0.83
N LEU A 119 9.53 -19.25 -0.54
CA LEU A 119 9.12 -18.18 -1.46
C LEU A 119 10.17 -17.90 -2.54
N SER A 120 11.40 -18.38 -2.38
CA SER A 120 12.48 -18.16 -3.33
C SER A 120 12.15 -18.79 -4.68
N GLY A 121 12.23 -17.98 -5.76
CA GLY A 121 11.97 -18.44 -7.12
C GLY A 121 10.48 -18.51 -7.49
N VAL A 122 9.57 -18.17 -6.57
CA VAL A 122 8.16 -17.93 -6.90
C VAL A 122 8.08 -16.72 -7.83
N LYS A 123 7.26 -16.83 -8.87
CA LYS A 123 6.94 -15.73 -9.76
C LYS A 123 5.53 -15.25 -9.46
N PHE A 124 5.39 -13.97 -9.17
CA PHE A 124 4.09 -13.33 -9.01
C PHE A 124 4.00 -12.20 -10.04
N MET A 125 2.91 -12.12 -10.79
CA MET A 125 2.78 -11.12 -11.88
C MET A 125 3.99 -11.11 -12.80
N GLN A 126 4.50 -12.30 -13.13
CA GLN A 126 5.71 -12.55 -13.94
C GLN A 126 7.04 -12.01 -13.36
N ILE A 127 7.03 -11.41 -12.17
CA ILE A 127 8.23 -10.89 -11.52
C ILE A 127 8.76 -11.95 -10.55
N PRO A 128 10.05 -12.33 -10.63
CA PRO A 128 10.63 -13.28 -9.70
C PRO A 128 10.83 -12.63 -8.32
N ILE A 129 10.55 -13.40 -7.27
CA ILE A 129 10.88 -13.05 -5.89
C ILE A 129 12.27 -13.61 -5.60
N GLU A 130 13.22 -12.73 -5.31
CA GLU A 130 14.57 -13.09 -4.90
C GLU A 130 14.72 -12.90 -3.40
N ILE A 131 15.30 -13.89 -2.72
CA ILE A 131 15.60 -13.81 -1.29
C ILE A 131 17.09 -13.50 -1.15
N VAL A 132 17.39 -12.41 -0.46
CA VAL A 132 18.76 -11.93 -0.26
C VAL A 132 19.11 -11.87 1.21
N LYS A 133 20.41 -12.01 1.54
CA LYS A 133 20.86 -11.89 2.93
C LYS A 133 21.01 -10.44 3.32
N PHE A 134 20.62 -10.12 4.55
CA PHE A 134 20.81 -8.80 5.13
C PHE A 134 22.28 -8.34 5.07
N ASP A 135 23.22 -9.24 5.36
CA ASP A 135 24.65 -8.92 5.38
C ASP A 135 25.17 -8.36 4.05
N ASP A 136 24.63 -8.83 2.93
CA ASP A 136 25.00 -8.35 1.58
C ASP A 136 24.60 -6.89 1.37
N TYR A 137 23.58 -6.42 2.08
CA TYR A 137 23.02 -5.07 1.98
C TYR A 137 23.23 -4.21 3.24
N ARG A 138 24.10 -4.66 4.15
CA ARG A 138 24.38 -3.96 5.41
C ARG A 138 24.88 -2.53 5.21
N PHE A 139 25.51 -2.23 4.07
CA PHE A 139 25.97 -0.89 3.70
C PHE A 139 24.84 0.16 3.64
N ILE A 140 23.59 -0.28 3.42
CA ILE A 140 22.41 0.60 3.42
C ILE A 140 22.24 1.28 4.78
N LEU A 141 22.61 0.59 5.88
CA LEU A 141 22.52 1.17 7.23
C LEU A 141 23.38 2.42 7.40
N ASN A 142 24.49 2.54 6.65
CA ASN A 142 25.33 3.73 6.68
C ASN A 142 24.61 4.96 6.11
N HIS A 143 23.63 4.76 5.23
CA HIS A 143 22.84 5.82 4.60
C HIS A 143 21.59 6.18 5.43
N CYS A 144 21.21 5.34 6.40
CA CYS A 144 19.99 5.49 7.19
C CYS A 144 20.32 5.62 8.69
N GLN A 145 21.01 6.69 9.10
CA GLN A 145 21.45 6.87 10.50
C GLN A 145 20.28 6.90 11.51
N SER A 146 19.10 7.38 11.10
CA SER A 146 17.88 7.34 11.92
C SER A 146 17.41 5.89 12.18
N PHE A 147 17.67 4.97 11.25
CA PHE A 147 17.28 3.56 11.30
C PHE A 147 17.90 2.82 12.48
N VAL A 148 19.19 3.05 12.75
CA VAL A 148 19.97 2.39 13.81
C VAL A 148 19.32 2.57 15.19
N LYS A 149 18.61 3.69 15.39
CA LYS A 149 17.88 3.98 16.64
C LYS A 149 16.58 3.17 16.76
N TYR A 150 15.93 2.85 15.65
CA TYR A 150 14.67 2.07 15.59
C TYR A 150 14.88 0.57 15.37
N SER A 151 16.07 0.15 14.95
CA SER A 151 16.37 -1.21 14.47
C SER A 151 16.87 -2.18 15.53
N GLY A 152 17.05 -1.75 16.78
CA GLY A 152 17.69 -2.54 17.84
C GLY A 152 17.09 -3.92 18.15
N ARG A 153 16.03 -4.36 17.44
CA ARG A 153 15.41 -5.69 17.54
C ARG A 153 14.86 -6.28 16.22
N TYR A 154 15.10 -5.67 15.05
CA TYR A 154 14.30 -5.97 13.83
C TYR A 154 15.11 -6.36 12.60
N TYR A 155 16.23 -7.05 12.79
CA TYR A 155 16.98 -7.65 11.69
C TYR A 155 16.45 -9.06 11.48
N ASN A 156 15.67 -9.26 10.41
CA ASN A 156 15.58 -10.59 9.84
C ASN A 156 16.77 -10.76 8.92
N ASP A 157 17.41 -11.94 9.00
CA ASP A 157 18.64 -12.25 8.25
C ASP A 157 18.40 -12.27 6.73
N PHE A 158 17.14 -12.27 6.30
CA PHE A 158 16.72 -12.37 4.91
C PHE A 158 15.70 -11.31 4.53
N TRP A 159 15.89 -10.70 3.37
CA TRP A 159 15.01 -9.71 2.76
C TRP A 159 14.49 -10.21 1.40
N VAL A 160 13.37 -9.66 0.95
CA VAL A 160 12.86 -9.88 -0.40
C VAL A 160 13.39 -8.79 -1.32
N LYS A 161 14.05 -9.16 -2.41
CA LYS A 161 14.47 -8.29 -3.50
C LYS A 161 13.56 -8.49 -4.70
N ILE A 162 13.03 -7.38 -5.22
CA ILE A 162 12.16 -7.36 -6.40
C ILE A 162 12.73 -6.37 -7.41
N LYS A 163 12.82 -6.79 -8.67
CA LYS A 163 13.21 -5.91 -9.77
C LYS A 163 11.97 -5.26 -10.39
N VAL A 164 11.96 -3.93 -10.46
CA VAL A 164 10.86 -3.15 -11.08
C VAL A 164 11.39 -2.27 -12.19
N LYS A 165 10.53 -1.99 -13.18
CA LYS A 165 10.78 -0.97 -14.20
C LYS A 165 9.97 0.28 -13.84
N ALA A 166 10.61 1.43 -13.80
CA ALA A 166 9.97 2.70 -13.47
C ALA A 166 10.68 3.87 -14.17
N HIS A 167 9.97 4.99 -14.32
CA HIS A 167 10.49 6.24 -14.87
C HIS A 167 11.27 7.05 -13.82
N SER A 168 10.99 6.84 -12.54
CA SER A 168 11.68 7.52 -11.43
C SER A 168 11.84 6.64 -10.19
N ILE A 169 12.71 7.06 -9.27
CA ILE A 169 12.91 6.41 -7.96
C ILE A 169 11.60 6.34 -7.16
N ASN A 170 10.79 7.39 -7.21
CA ASN A 170 9.52 7.46 -6.48
C ASN A 170 8.48 6.51 -7.08
N GLU A 171 8.43 6.38 -8.40
CA GLU A 171 7.59 5.39 -9.04
C GLU A 171 8.08 3.98 -8.73
N ALA A 172 9.40 3.73 -8.77
CA ALA A 172 9.97 2.44 -8.37
C ALA A 172 9.56 2.05 -6.95
N LEU A 173 9.61 3.01 -6.01
CA LEU A 173 9.15 2.84 -4.63
C LEU A 173 7.68 2.40 -4.57
N LYS A 174 6.79 3.11 -5.28
CA LYS A 174 5.34 2.82 -5.32
C LYS A 174 5.06 1.46 -5.97
N CYS A 175 5.70 1.17 -7.10
CA CYS A 175 5.54 -0.08 -7.84
C CYS A 175 6.03 -1.28 -7.01
N GLY A 176 7.23 -1.17 -6.43
CA GLY A 176 7.77 -2.20 -5.56
C GLY A 176 6.86 -2.43 -4.35
N TRP A 177 6.45 -1.35 -3.67
CA TRP A 177 5.59 -1.46 -2.49
C TRP A 177 4.25 -2.12 -2.83
N ARG A 178 3.60 -1.70 -3.92
CA ARG A 178 2.33 -2.29 -4.36
C ARG A 178 2.48 -3.77 -4.69
N TYR A 179 3.59 -4.15 -5.31
CA TYR A 179 3.90 -5.55 -5.60
C TYR A 179 4.06 -6.37 -4.32
N ALA A 180 4.89 -5.89 -3.38
CA ALA A 180 5.14 -6.56 -2.10
C ALA A 180 3.86 -6.68 -1.25
N GLU A 181 3.04 -5.64 -1.22
CA GLU A 181 1.76 -5.64 -0.51
C GLU A 181 0.73 -6.56 -1.15
N ASN A 182 0.66 -6.65 -2.48
CA ASN A 182 -0.21 -7.61 -3.15
C ASN A 182 0.20 -9.05 -2.80
N LEU A 183 1.49 -9.37 -2.89
CA LEU A 183 2.01 -10.69 -2.53
C LEU A 183 1.70 -11.03 -1.06
N ARG A 184 1.98 -10.09 -0.14
CA ARG A 184 1.68 -10.24 1.29
C ARG A 184 0.19 -10.45 1.54
N SER A 185 -0.67 -9.69 0.86
CA SER A 185 -2.12 -9.76 1.01
C SER A 185 -2.67 -11.09 0.54
N LEU A 186 -2.19 -11.59 -0.60
CA LEU A 186 -2.51 -12.93 -1.07
C LEU A 186 -2.08 -13.99 -0.05
N ALA A 187 -0.82 -13.96 0.40
CA ALA A 187 -0.32 -14.91 1.38
C ALA A 187 -1.17 -14.88 2.67
N ASN A 188 -1.44 -13.70 3.22
CA ASN A 188 -2.28 -13.55 4.41
C ASN A 188 -3.68 -14.10 4.21
N PHE A 189 -4.34 -13.83 3.08
CA PHE A 189 -5.66 -14.39 2.79
C PHE A 189 -5.67 -15.92 2.90
N PHE A 190 -4.69 -16.61 2.34
CA PHE A 190 -4.59 -18.07 2.41
C PHE A 190 -4.21 -18.59 3.80
N LEU A 191 -3.42 -17.83 4.56
CA LEU A 191 -3.03 -18.18 5.92
C LEU A 191 -4.19 -18.02 6.91
N THR A 192 -5.07 -17.04 6.69
CA THR A 192 -6.15 -16.66 7.60
C THR A 192 -7.54 -17.12 7.16
N LYS A 193 -7.74 -17.55 5.90
CA LYS A 193 -9.02 -18.15 5.47
C LYS A 193 -9.38 -19.30 6.41
N ASN A 194 -10.64 -19.35 6.85
CA ASN A 194 -11.17 -20.34 7.80
C ASN A 194 -10.61 -20.28 9.23
N THR A 195 -9.85 -19.26 9.59
CA THR A 195 -9.45 -19.04 10.99
C THR A 195 -10.52 -18.23 11.72
N TYR A 196 -10.60 -18.40 13.04
CA TYR A 196 -11.42 -17.59 13.94
C TYR A 196 -10.51 -17.06 15.04
N ALA A 197 -10.60 -15.77 15.33
CA ALA A 197 -9.83 -15.18 16.42
C ALA A 197 -10.64 -15.29 17.72
N LEU A 198 -10.09 -15.97 18.72
CA LEU A 198 -10.58 -15.96 20.10
C LEU A 198 -9.67 -15.05 20.92
N TYR A 199 -10.25 -14.10 21.65
CA TYR A 199 -9.47 -13.20 22.49
C TYR A 199 -8.81 -13.93 23.66
N GLN A 200 -7.49 -13.82 23.76
CA GLN A 200 -6.79 -13.71 25.04
C GLN A 200 -5.79 -12.55 24.88
N PHE A 201 -6.00 -11.49 25.67
CA PHE A 201 -5.32 -10.18 25.65
C PHE A 201 -3.85 -10.14 25.20
N PRO A 202 -3.36 -8.99 24.66
CA PRO A 202 -4.05 -7.79 24.17
C PRO A 202 -4.48 -7.89 22.69
N PRO A 203 -5.27 -6.93 22.13
CA PRO A 203 -5.62 -6.92 20.71
C PRO A 203 -4.37 -6.96 19.82
N GLN A 204 -4.34 -7.87 18.86
CA GLN A 204 -3.23 -8.00 17.90
C GLN A 204 -3.77 -7.93 16.47
N PRO A 205 -2.94 -7.49 15.50
CA PRO A 205 -3.22 -7.69 14.09
C PRO A 205 -3.60 -9.15 13.84
N LEU A 206 -4.63 -9.36 13.01
CA LEU A 206 -5.02 -10.70 12.60
C LEU A 206 -4.26 -11.19 11.36
N SER A 207 -3.44 -10.32 10.76
CA SER A 207 -2.51 -10.68 9.70
C SER A 207 -1.35 -11.49 10.29
N VAL A 208 -0.95 -12.53 9.56
CA VAL A 208 0.14 -13.43 9.99
C VAL A 208 1.49 -12.87 9.55
N ILE A 209 1.53 -12.37 8.31
CA ILE A 209 2.66 -11.67 7.72
C ILE A 209 2.40 -10.18 7.86
N LEU A 210 3.20 -9.51 8.69
CA LEU A 210 3.05 -8.09 8.96
C LEU A 210 3.55 -7.26 7.76
N PRO A 211 3.02 -6.04 7.55
CA PRO A 211 3.51 -5.12 6.51
C PRO A 211 5.02 -4.95 6.61
N SER A 212 5.73 -4.71 5.51
CA SER A 212 7.18 -4.48 5.62
C SER A 212 7.46 -3.24 6.46
N LYS A 213 8.27 -3.33 7.52
CA LYS A 213 8.59 -2.13 8.32
C LYS A 213 9.35 -1.12 7.48
N PHE A 214 10.30 -1.61 6.70
CA PHE A 214 11.20 -0.81 5.90
C PHE A 214 11.27 -1.34 4.48
N TYR A 215 11.48 -0.45 3.54
CA TYR A 215 11.75 -0.84 2.18
C TYR A 215 12.74 0.13 1.55
N PHE A 216 13.63 -0.39 0.71
CA PHE A 216 14.75 0.37 0.14
C PHE A 216 14.72 0.27 -1.37
N VAL A 217 15.05 1.35 -2.05
CA VAL A 217 15.19 1.38 -3.51
C VAL A 217 16.66 1.52 -3.84
N LEU A 218 17.12 0.64 -4.73
CA LEU A 218 18.44 0.65 -5.33
C LEU A 218 18.33 0.89 -6.84
N ASP A 219 19.35 1.49 -7.43
CA ASP A 219 19.48 1.59 -8.88
C ASP A 219 19.83 0.24 -9.51
N ASP A 220 19.99 0.23 -10.83
CA ASP A 220 20.38 -0.96 -11.61
C ASP A 220 21.76 -1.53 -11.26
N ASN A 221 22.61 -0.72 -10.62
CA ASN A 221 23.94 -1.08 -10.11
C ASN A 221 23.90 -1.44 -8.61
N GLU A 222 22.71 -1.67 -8.05
CA GLU A 222 22.45 -1.95 -6.64
C GLU A 222 22.96 -0.87 -5.67
N LYS A 223 23.13 0.37 -6.13
CA LYS A 223 23.46 1.51 -5.25
C LYS A 223 22.20 2.06 -4.61
N TYR A 224 22.31 2.42 -3.34
CA TYR A 224 21.20 2.99 -2.57
C TYR A 224 20.70 4.31 -3.18
N CYS A 225 19.38 4.39 -3.41
CA CYS A 225 18.69 5.60 -3.88
C CYS A 225 17.85 6.24 -2.76
N THR A 226 16.90 5.49 -2.20
CA THR A 226 15.98 6.00 -1.16
C THR A 226 15.41 4.86 -0.32
N HIS A 227 14.57 5.20 0.67
CA HIS A 227 13.83 4.25 1.48
C HIS A 227 12.42 4.76 1.80
N GLY A 228 11.56 3.86 2.22
CA GLY A 228 10.30 4.19 2.88
C GLY A 228 10.11 3.39 4.17
N LEU A 229 9.18 3.86 4.99
CA LEU A 229 8.86 3.34 6.31
C LEU A 229 7.35 3.13 6.42
N ASN A 230 6.93 1.98 6.94
CA ASN A 230 5.58 1.83 7.46
C ASN A 230 5.57 2.22 8.95
N SER A 231 4.78 3.24 9.29
CA SER A 231 4.70 3.82 10.64
C SER A 231 3.84 3.03 11.63
N GLY A 232 3.36 1.84 11.25
CA GLY A 232 2.52 1.03 12.11
C GLY A 232 3.28 0.53 13.34
N GLU A 233 2.61 0.55 14.50
CA GLU A 233 3.15 0.09 15.79
C GLU A 233 3.10 -1.45 15.90
N TYR A 234 3.70 -2.14 14.92
CA TYR A 234 3.76 -3.61 14.94
C TYR A 234 5.02 -4.10 15.65
N GLU A 235 4.86 -5.05 16.57
CA GLU A 235 5.98 -5.80 17.12
C GLU A 235 6.37 -6.89 16.11
N PHE A 236 7.44 -6.66 15.34
CA PHE A 236 7.96 -7.65 14.40
C PHE A 236 8.63 -8.78 15.18
N ARG A 237 7.89 -9.87 15.37
CA ARG A 237 8.42 -11.16 15.79
C ARG A 237 8.53 -12.06 14.58
N THR A 238 9.57 -12.89 14.54
CA THR A 238 9.72 -13.92 13.51
C THR A 238 8.53 -14.88 13.58
N THR A 239 7.85 -15.01 12.46
CA THR A 239 6.71 -15.88 12.25
C THR A 239 7.18 -17.13 11.53
N TYR A 240 6.74 -18.28 12.04
CA TYR A 240 6.96 -19.59 11.44
C TYR A 240 5.64 -20.07 10.85
N LEU A 241 5.65 -20.35 9.56
CA LEU A 241 4.46 -20.79 8.84
C LEU A 241 4.43 -22.31 8.74
N ASN A 242 3.22 -22.85 8.68
CA ASN A 242 3.04 -24.26 8.39
C ASN A 242 3.39 -24.50 6.91
N VAL A 243 4.28 -25.46 6.64
CA VAL A 243 4.78 -25.78 5.29
C VAL A 243 3.65 -26.08 4.30
N ASP A 244 2.60 -26.80 4.71
CA ASP A 244 1.49 -27.13 3.83
C ASP A 244 0.67 -25.88 3.47
N LYS A 245 0.45 -24.98 4.44
CA LYS A 245 -0.16 -23.68 4.15
C LYS A 245 0.71 -22.82 3.22
N MET A 246 2.02 -22.86 3.38
CA MET A 246 2.94 -22.16 2.49
C MET A 246 2.91 -22.72 1.06
N ARG A 247 2.79 -24.04 0.90
CA ARG A 247 2.58 -24.66 -0.42
C ARG A 247 1.28 -24.19 -1.06
N GLU A 248 0.18 -24.09 -0.31
CA GLU A 248 -1.08 -23.53 -0.84
C GLU A 248 -0.90 -22.08 -1.31
N VAL A 249 -0.19 -21.25 -0.54
CA VAL A 249 0.13 -19.87 -0.93
C VAL A 249 0.91 -19.86 -2.24
N ILE A 250 1.98 -20.65 -2.33
CA ILE A 250 2.85 -20.73 -3.51
C ILE A 250 2.08 -21.21 -4.74
N ASP A 251 1.29 -22.27 -4.60
CA ASP A 251 0.47 -22.82 -5.67
C ASP A 251 -0.53 -21.80 -6.20
N PHE A 252 -1.16 -21.03 -5.31
CA PHE A 252 -2.07 -19.97 -5.73
C PHE A 252 -1.34 -18.81 -6.40
N VAL A 253 -0.25 -18.33 -5.81
CA VAL A 253 0.55 -17.21 -6.36
C VAL A 253 1.05 -17.52 -7.76
N ASN A 254 1.58 -18.73 -7.98
CA ASN A 254 2.07 -19.16 -9.30
C ASN A 254 0.96 -19.25 -10.34
N LYS A 255 -0.26 -19.61 -9.93
CA LYS A 255 -1.42 -19.70 -10.82
C LYS A 255 -2.18 -18.40 -10.95
N PHE A 256 -1.89 -17.40 -10.11
CA PHE A 256 -2.63 -16.14 -10.11
C PHE A 256 -2.52 -15.40 -11.46
N ASP A 257 -1.44 -15.65 -12.19
CA ASP A 257 -1.24 -15.11 -13.53
C ASP A 257 -2.11 -15.77 -14.61
N ASP A 258 -2.71 -16.93 -14.34
CA ASP A 258 -3.56 -17.67 -15.28
C ASP A 258 -5.03 -17.22 -15.27
N PHE A 259 -5.39 -16.24 -14.42
CA PHE A 259 -6.75 -15.68 -14.39
C PHE A 259 -7.12 -15.08 -15.75
N GLN A 260 -8.18 -15.58 -16.38
CA GLN A 260 -8.56 -15.21 -17.75
C GLN A 260 -9.12 -13.78 -17.87
N GLU A 261 -9.79 -13.30 -16.83
CA GLU A 261 -10.42 -11.97 -16.82
C GLU A 261 -9.59 -10.96 -16.02
N GLU A 262 -8.72 -10.21 -16.71
CA GLU A 262 -7.80 -9.24 -16.08
C GLU A 262 -8.53 -8.23 -15.17
N LYS A 263 -9.69 -7.73 -15.61
CA LYS A 263 -10.49 -6.80 -14.81
C LYS A 263 -10.96 -7.43 -13.49
N ILE A 264 -11.35 -8.71 -13.52
CA ILE A 264 -11.76 -9.44 -12.31
C ILE A 264 -10.54 -9.71 -11.42
N LYS A 265 -9.40 -10.07 -12.02
CA LYS A 265 -8.11 -10.24 -11.32
C LYS A 265 -7.73 -8.97 -10.56
N GLU A 266 -7.79 -7.80 -11.19
CA GLU A 266 -7.53 -6.51 -10.56
C GLU A 266 -8.50 -6.22 -9.40
N ILE A 267 -9.80 -6.47 -9.60
CA ILE A 267 -10.80 -6.29 -8.54
C ILE A 267 -10.52 -7.22 -7.36
N LEU A 268 -10.17 -8.48 -7.61
CA LEU A 268 -9.82 -9.47 -6.59
C LEU A 268 -8.57 -9.07 -5.81
N LEU A 269 -7.51 -8.63 -6.49
CA LEU A 269 -6.31 -8.11 -5.83
C LEU A 269 -6.66 -6.96 -4.88
N GLU A 270 -7.44 -6.00 -5.34
CA GLU A 270 -7.85 -4.87 -4.49
C GLU A 270 -8.69 -5.32 -3.30
N CYS A 271 -9.59 -6.29 -3.50
CA CYS A 271 -10.40 -6.85 -2.42
C CYS A 271 -9.56 -7.59 -1.37
N ILE A 272 -8.58 -8.39 -1.81
CA ILE A 272 -7.67 -9.12 -0.94
C ILE A 272 -6.73 -8.16 -0.20
N TRP A 273 -6.29 -7.10 -0.86
CA TRP A 273 -5.50 -6.04 -0.24
C TRP A 273 -6.28 -5.30 0.85
N LEU A 274 -7.51 -4.84 0.57
CA LEU A 274 -8.38 -4.21 1.57
C LEU A 274 -8.70 -5.14 2.75
N TYR A 275 -8.91 -6.43 2.47
CA TYR A 275 -9.05 -7.45 3.50
C TYR A 275 -7.80 -7.51 4.39
N CYS A 276 -6.61 -7.53 3.79
CA CYS A 276 -5.36 -7.58 4.54
C CYS A 276 -5.15 -6.34 5.42
N ILE A 277 -5.47 -5.15 4.91
CA ILE A 277 -5.44 -3.91 5.71
C ILE A 277 -6.39 -4.02 6.90
N ALA A 278 -7.61 -4.54 6.70
CA ALA A 278 -8.55 -4.74 7.79
C ALA A 278 -7.98 -5.69 8.87
N LEU A 279 -7.24 -6.73 8.47
CA LEU A 279 -6.56 -7.61 9.43
C LEU A 279 -5.45 -6.89 10.19
N ASP A 280 -4.65 -6.08 9.49
CA ASP A 280 -3.56 -5.30 10.08
C ASP A 280 -4.08 -4.32 11.15
N LEU A 281 -5.27 -3.76 10.92
CA LEU A 281 -5.89 -2.75 11.78
C LEU A 281 -6.79 -3.33 12.87
N THR A 282 -7.08 -4.64 12.85
CA THR A 282 -8.01 -5.25 13.82
C THR A 282 -7.55 -5.03 15.27
N GLY A 283 -6.25 -4.98 15.55
CA GLY A 283 -5.73 -4.70 16.89
C GLY A 283 -5.74 -3.23 17.33
N VAL A 284 -6.06 -2.30 16.43
CA VAL A 284 -5.90 -0.84 16.65
C VAL A 284 -7.22 -0.09 16.45
N ASP A 285 -7.98 -0.44 15.40
CA ASP A 285 -9.20 0.24 14.97
C ASP A 285 -10.20 -0.78 14.42
N TYR A 286 -10.94 -1.44 15.34
CA TYR A 286 -12.01 -2.38 14.99
C TYR A 286 -13.01 -1.82 14.00
N PRO A 287 -13.48 -0.57 14.17
CA PRO A 287 -14.56 -0.11 13.31
C PRO A 287 -14.12 0.26 11.90
N TYR A 288 -12.93 0.83 11.76
CA TYR A 288 -12.38 1.05 10.44
C TYR A 288 -12.12 -0.28 9.72
N SER A 289 -11.59 -1.28 10.45
CA SER A 289 -11.44 -2.65 9.94
C SER A 289 -12.78 -3.23 9.47
N TYR A 290 -13.85 -3.03 10.25
CA TYR A 290 -15.20 -3.47 9.90
C TYR A 290 -15.73 -2.81 8.63
N GLY A 291 -15.53 -1.50 8.49
CA GLY A 291 -15.89 -0.74 7.29
C GLY A 291 -15.12 -1.20 6.04
N LEU A 292 -13.83 -1.51 6.18
CA LEU A 292 -13.01 -2.07 5.10
C LEU A 292 -13.53 -3.43 4.64
N LEU A 293 -13.81 -4.35 5.58
CA LEU A 293 -14.36 -5.66 5.24
C LEU A 293 -15.71 -5.56 4.51
N TRP A 294 -16.59 -4.64 4.93
CA TRP A 294 -17.84 -4.39 4.21
C TRP A 294 -17.63 -3.81 2.81
N SER A 295 -16.62 -2.95 2.65
CA SER A 295 -16.26 -2.41 1.33
C SER A 295 -15.81 -3.53 0.38
N VAL A 296 -15.11 -4.56 0.91
CA VAL A 296 -14.78 -5.78 0.14
C VAL A 296 -16.04 -6.53 -0.31
N ILE A 297 -16.98 -6.78 0.61
CA ILE A 297 -18.25 -7.46 0.27
C ILE A 297 -18.99 -6.70 -0.82
N GLU A 298 -19.15 -5.38 -0.67
CA GLU A 298 -19.82 -4.55 -1.66
C GLU A 298 -19.15 -4.61 -3.03
N LYS A 299 -17.82 -4.55 -3.05
CA LYS A 299 -17.03 -4.54 -4.28
C LYS A 299 -17.14 -5.87 -5.02
N ILE A 300 -16.99 -7.00 -4.32
CA ILE A 300 -17.15 -8.33 -4.91
C ILE A 300 -18.57 -8.49 -5.46
N VAL A 301 -19.60 -8.20 -4.67
CA VAL A 301 -20.99 -8.34 -5.11
C VAL A 301 -21.27 -7.46 -6.33
N LYS A 302 -20.97 -6.16 -6.26
CA LYS A 302 -21.31 -5.21 -7.33
C LYS A 302 -20.49 -5.43 -8.60
N LYS A 303 -19.19 -5.71 -8.46
CA LYS A 303 -18.26 -5.69 -9.60
C LYS A 303 -17.94 -7.08 -10.15
N ILE A 304 -18.09 -8.15 -9.38
CA ILE A 304 -17.81 -9.53 -9.82
C ILE A 304 -19.11 -10.31 -10.06
N PHE A 305 -20.09 -10.18 -9.17
CA PHE A 305 -21.36 -10.91 -9.28
C PHE A 305 -22.48 -10.11 -9.98
N GLY A 306 -22.36 -8.78 -10.04
CA GLY A 306 -23.20 -7.88 -10.84
C GLY A 306 -23.81 -6.72 -10.06
N GLU A 307 -24.08 -5.60 -10.75
CA GLU A 307 -24.67 -4.40 -10.14
C GLU A 307 -26.18 -4.60 -9.88
N ASN A 308 -26.51 -5.19 -8.74
CA ASN A 308 -27.90 -5.32 -8.31
C ASN A 308 -28.33 -4.13 -7.44
N LYS A 309 -29.43 -3.46 -7.82
CA LYS A 309 -30.06 -2.37 -7.03
C LYS A 309 -30.48 -2.82 -5.62
N LYS A 310 -30.61 -4.12 -5.36
CA LYS A 310 -30.92 -4.70 -4.03
C LYS A 310 -29.74 -5.52 -3.49
N PHE A 311 -28.62 -4.86 -3.23
CA PHE A 311 -27.36 -5.46 -2.71
C PHE A 311 -27.58 -6.53 -1.62
N ILE A 312 -28.33 -6.23 -0.56
CA ILE A 312 -28.56 -7.18 0.54
C ILE A 312 -29.42 -8.37 0.14
N SER A 313 -30.44 -8.16 -0.69
CA SER A 313 -31.24 -9.27 -1.20
C SER A 313 -30.38 -10.21 -2.05
N PHE A 314 -29.48 -9.66 -2.86
CA PHE A 314 -28.56 -10.44 -3.65
C PHE A 314 -27.55 -11.19 -2.78
N LEU A 315 -26.90 -10.49 -1.85
CA LEU A 315 -25.94 -11.10 -0.92
C LEU A 315 -26.57 -12.29 -0.19
N LYS A 316 -27.79 -12.15 0.34
CA LYS A 316 -28.51 -13.25 0.98
C LYS A 316 -28.86 -14.39 0.03
N SER A 317 -29.16 -14.10 -1.23
CA SER A 317 -29.46 -15.15 -2.20
C SER A 317 -28.26 -16.09 -2.45
N LEU A 318 -27.04 -15.62 -2.20
CA LEU A 318 -25.83 -16.47 -2.22
C LEU A 318 -25.80 -17.49 -1.07
N TYR A 319 -26.61 -17.27 -0.03
CA TYR A 319 -26.73 -18.08 1.19
C TYR A 319 -28.17 -18.58 1.44
N HIS A 320 -28.99 -18.69 0.39
CA HIS A 320 -30.44 -18.98 0.51
C HIS A 320 -30.80 -20.27 1.28
N ASN A 321 -29.85 -21.19 1.46
CA ASN A 321 -30.04 -22.43 2.21
C ASN A 321 -29.72 -22.29 3.71
N ASP A 322 -29.27 -21.13 4.17
CA ASP A 322 -28.90 -20.89 5.57
C ASP A 322 -29.65 -19.68 6.15
N ASN A 323 -30.73 -19.97 6.87
CA ASN A 323 -31.57 -18.96 7.50
C ASN A 323 -30.81 -18.17 8.58
N ILE A 324 -29.86 -18.81 9.28
CA ILE A 324 -29.08 -18.18 10.35
C ILE A 324 -28.12 -17.14 9.73
N LEU A 325 -27.39 -17.53 8.69
CA LEU A 325 -26.50 -16.61 7.95
C LEU A 325 -27.29 -15.44 7.34
N SER A 326 -28.50 -15.67 6.83
CA SER A 326 -29.36 -14.62 6.28
C SER A 326 -29.79 -13.59 7.34
N GLU A 327 -30.12 -14.05 8.56
CA GLU A 327 -30.44 -13.18 9.70
C GLU A 327 -29.20 -12.44 10.22
N LEU A 328 -28.06 -13.12 10.29
CA LEU A 328 -26.78 -12.54 10.67
C LEU A 328 -26.35 -11.43 9.70
N ILE A 329 -26.44 -11.66 8.39
CA ILE A 329 -26.15 -10.63 7.36
C ILE A 329 -27.02 -9.39 7.58
N ASN A 330 -28.29 -9.56 7.95
CA ASN A 330 -29.18 -8.45 8.28
C ASN A 330 -28.69 -7.66 9.50
N ALA A 331 -28.31 -8.35 10.58
CA ALA A 331 -27.84 -7.72 11.80
C ALA A 331 -26.55 -6.93 11.56
N LEU A 332 -25.56 -7.56 10.90
CA LEU A 332 -24.30 -6.93 10.53
C LEU A 332 -24.53 -5.73 9.59
N TRP A 333 -25.41 -5.87 8.59
CA TRP A 333 -25.73 -4.75 7.69
C TRP A 333 -26.35 -3.56 8.42
N LYS A 334 -27.23 -3.79 9.39
CA LYS A 334 -27.81 -2.72 10.21
C LYS A 334 -26.71 -1.99 11.00
N LYS A 335 -25.79 -2.72 11.63
CA LYS A 335 -24.63 -2.14 12.33
C LYS A 335 -23.77 -1.29 11.38
N ARG A 336 -23.48 -1.80 10.17
CA ARG A 336 -22.75 -1.05 9.14
C ARG A 336 -23.45 0.24 8.75
N ASN A 337 -24.76 0.22 8.53
CA ASN A 337 -25.49 1.42 8.13
C ASN A 337 -25.57 2.44 9.24
N LEU A 338 -25.72 1.99 10.49
CA LEU A 338 -25.63 2.86 11.65
C LEU A 338 -24.27 3.57 11.67
N PHE A 339 -23.18 2.82 11.51
CA PHE A 339 -21.83 3.38 11.39
C PHE A 339 -21.70 4.41 10.26
N ALA A 340 -22.20 4.10 9.07
CA ALA A 340 -22.12 4.99 7.91
C ALA A 340 -22.95 6.28 8.07
N HIS A 341 -24.01 6.26 8.86
CA HIS A 341 -24.91 7.41 9.04
C HIS A 341 -24.59 8.26 10.27
N GLU A 342 -24.19 7.63 11.37
CA GLU A 342 -23.98 8.31 12.66
C GLU A 342 -22.51 8.67 12.87
N GLY A 343 -21.58 8.06 12.13
CA GLY A 343 -20.14 8.33 12.23
C GLY A 343 -19.49 7.94 13.56
N THR A 344 -20.29 7.54 14.55
CA THR A 344 -19.86 7.06 15.86
C THR A 344 -19.99 5.56 15.98
N ILE A 345 -18.97 4.96 16.58
CA ILE A 345 -18.85 3.53 16.77
C ILE A 345 -18.97 3.24 18.25
N LEU A 346 -20.08 2.64 18.65
CA LEU A 346 -20.24 2.19 20.03
C LEU A 346 -20.35 0.66 20.15
N ASP A 347 -20.75 -0.08 19.10
CA ASP A 347 -21.14 -1.51 19.24
C ASP A 347 -20.54 -2.49 18.18
N VAL A 348 -19.34 -2.24 17.64
CA VAL A 348 -18.65 -3.24 16.80
C VAL A 348 -17.70 -4.08 17.66
N GLU A 349 -17.96 -5.38 17.72
CA GLU A 349 -17.17 -6.33 18.49
C GLU A 349 -16.28 -7.20 17.59
N LEU A 350 -15.30 -7.90 18.18
CA LEU A 350 -14.46 -8.87 17.45
C LEU A 350 -15.32 -9.99 16.84
N GLU A 351 -16.43 -10.36 17.47
CA GLU A 351 -17.33 -11.38 16.91
C GLU A 351 -17.97 -10.89 15.61
N ASP A 352 -18.44 -9.63 15.54
CA ASP A 352 -18.94 -9.04 14.30
C ASP A 352 -17.86 -9.07 13.20
N MET A 353 -16.63 -8.73 13.57
CA MET A 353 -15.47 -8.79 12.66
C MET A 353 -15.21 -10.20 12.14
N ASN A 354 -15.20 -11.20 13.03
CA ASN A 354 -15.03 -12.60 12.64
C ASN A 354 -16.10 -13.03 11.64
N TRP A 355 -17.37 -12.69 11.88
CA TRP A 355 -18.46 -13.03 10.97
C TRP A 355 -18.34 -12.36 9.60
N VAL A 356 -18.08 -11.05 9.55
CA VAL A 356 -17.88 -10.35 8.27
C VAL A 356 -16.64 -10.92 7.54
N ARG A 357 -15.58 -11.26 8.26
CA ARG A 357 -14.36 -11.86 7.70
C ARG A 357 -14.65 -13.19 7.00
N LEU A 358 -15.49 -14.04 7.58
CA LEU A 358 -15.88 -15.32 6.98
C LEU A 358 -16.70 -15.11 5.71
N ILE A 359 -17.63 -14.15 5.72
CA ILE A 359 -18.41 -13.77 4.55
C ILE A 359 -17.47 -13.28 3.44
N VAL A 360 -16.47 -12.44 3.77
CA VAL A 360 -15.47 -11.99 2.81
C VAL A 360 -14.67 -13.16 2.24
N CYS A 361 -14.18 -14.06 3.10
CA CYS A 361 -13.42 -15.23 2.67
C CYS A 361 -14.22 -16.14 1.73
N ASP A 362 -15.47 -16.43 2.06
CA ASP A 362 -16.37 -17.23 1.22
C ASP A 362 -16.66 -16.54 -0.12
N LEU A 363 -16.91 -15.24 -0.13
CA LEU A 363 -17.14 -14.47 -1.36
C LEU A 363 -15.90 -14.44 -2.27
N ILE A 364 -14.70 -14.26 -1.71
CA ILE A 364 -13.45 -14.32 -2.47
C ILE A 364 -13.26 -15.74 -3.04
N ASN A 365 -13.49 -16.79 -2.25
CA ASN A 365 -13.39 -18.18 -2.73
C ASN A 365 -14.39 -18.50 -3.84
N LYS A 366 -15.66 -18.05 -3.72
CA LYS A 366 -16.68 -18.17 -4.77
C LYS A 366 -16.29 -17.41 -6.03
N ALA A 367 -15.69 -16.23 -5.88
CA ALA A 367 -15.22 -15.44 -7.02
C ALA A 367 -14.04 -16.12 -7.73
N ILE A 368 -13.05 -16.60 -6.97
CA ILE A 368 -11.94 -17.40 -7.51
C ILE A 368 -12.51 -18.60 -8.28
N SER A 369 -13.33 -19.45 -7.65
CA SER A 369 -13.88 -20.67 -8.25
C SER A 369 -14.76 -20.45 -9.49
N LYS A 370 -15.21 -19.21 -9.74
CA LYS A 370 -16.04 -18.86 -10.90
C LYS A 370 -15.19 -18.49 -12.13
N TYR A 371 -14.02 -17.91 -11.91
CA TYR A 371 -13.18 -17.32 -12.98
C TYR A 371 -11.78 -17.95 -13.07
N PHE A 372 -11.47 -18.87 -12.15
CA PHE A 372 -10.31 -19.74 -12.10
C PHE A 372 -10.80 -21.18 -12.24
#